data_AF-A0A6I8W1V4-F1
#
_entry.id   AF-A0A6I8W1V4-F1
#
_cell.length_a   1.000
_cell.length_b   1.000
_cell.length_c   1.000
_cell.angle_alpha   90.00
_cell.angle_beta   90.00
_cell.angle_gamma   90.00
#
_symmetry.space_group_name_H-M   'P 1'
#
loop_
_entity.id
_entity.type
_entity.pdbx_description
1 polymer ?
#
loop_
_entity_poly.entity_id
_entity_poly.type
_entity_poly.pdbx_seq_one_letter_code
_entity_poly.pdbx_strand_id
1 'polypeptide(L)'
;MSVTQAAFKDGQKWDLNEEESDFEEYYDACSDHYGFDSYKTDFKTSIEHAELALQYFFNNQFDEARNILQPFAETSFYHSLGYAVFSFLEAMLTFENIEGASAKIKKCIELCQLFRKKNTLTESITSTFKKKNYSQLTDQECHAELCLAEALLMNALLTFIENDNLSGLIRGSLKVRQCYSGFRACEQIMKSREWIFDVVKDSASASTHFASGVYMGIGTFNLMISILPGRILNILKFIGFTGSKGLARLLNTKRN
;
A
#
# COMPACT_ATOMS: atom_id res chain seq x y z
N MET A 1 48.21 33.69 15.98
CA MET A 1 48.27 33.66 14.51
C MET A 1 48.69 32.27 14.06
N SER A 2 47.93 31.70 13.13
CA SER A 2 48.24 30.56 12.25
C SER A 2 48.56 29.20 12.88
N VAL A 3 47.52 28.35 12.99
CA VAL A 3 47.65 26.89 12.89
C VAL A 3 47.43 26.56 11.41
N THR A 4 48.45 26.01 10.75
CA THR A 4 48.33 25.50 9.38
C THR A 4 49.00 24.14 9.26
N GLN A 5 48.23 23.26 8.62
CA GLN A 5 48.61 22.00 7.96
C GLN A 5 48.92 20.78 8.83
N ALA A 6 47.89 19.96 9.04
CA ALA A 6 48.02 18.52 8.95
C ALA A 6 46.71 17.89 8.43
N ALA A 7 46.84 17.15 7.33
CA ALA A 7 46.07 15.98 6.93
C ALA A 7 44.53 15.99 7.10
N PHE A 8 43.81 16.18 5.97
CA PHE A 8 42.58 15.44 5.68
C PHE A 8 42.44 15.30 4.15
N LYS A 9 43.21 14.37 3.60
CA LYS A 9 42.89 13.72 2.33
C LYS A 9 42.18 12.42 2.73
N ASP A 10 40.87 12.38 2.53
CA ASP A 10 40.17 11.25 1.91
C ASP A 10 38.69 11.62 1.83
N GLY A 11 38.29 12.09 0.65
CA GLY A 11 36.90 12.20 0.28
C GLY A 11 36.42 10.82 -0.16
N GLN A 12 35.77 10.08 0.73
CA GLN A 12 34.88 9.01 0.30
C GLN A 12 33.63 9.66 -0.32
N LYS A 13 33.56 9.57 -1.64
CA LYS A 13 32.37 9.84 -2.43
C LYS A 13 31.42 8.67 -2.16
N TRP A 14 30.34 8.92 -1.44
CA TRP A 14 29.32 7.92 -1.18
C TRP A 14 28.54 7.69 -2.48
N ASP A 15 28.78 6.55 -3.14
CA ASP A 15 28.07 6.17 -4.36
C ASP A 15 26.68 5.66 -3.98
N LEU A 16 25.67 6.52 -4.18
CA LEU A 16 24.24 6.22 -4.02
C LEU A 16 23.71 5.16 -4.99
N ASN A 17 24.56 4.57 -5.82
CA ASN A 17 24.21 3.58 -6.84
C ASN A 17 24.41 2.13 -6.38
N GLU A 18 25.11 1.88 -5.27
CA GLU A 18 25.28 0.50 -4.74
C GLU A 18 24.07 0.03 -3.93
N GLU A 19 23.22 0.93 -3.43
CA GLU A 19 22.02 0.56 -2.65
C GLU A 19 20.78 0.21 -3.50
N GLU A 20 20.81 0.39 -4.82
CA GLU A 20 19.72 -0.08 -5.69
C GLU A 20 19.72 -1.62 -5.84
N SER A 21 20.83 -2.28 -5.54
CA SER A 21 20.98 -3.75 -5.68
C SER A 21 20.34 -4.55 -4.53
N ASP A 22 20.12 -3.94 -3.36
CA ASP A 22 19.55 -4.62 -2.18
C ASP A 22 18.04 -4.39 -2.01
N PHE A 23 17.39 -3.70 -2.97
CA PHE A 23 16.00 -3.23 -2.83
C PHE A 23 14.94 -4.16 -3.41
N GLU A 24 15.34 -5.27 -4.05
CA GLU A 24 14.42 -6.36 -4.40
C GLU A 24 14.48 -7.41 -3.30
N GLU A 25 13.76 -7.19 -2.21
CA GLU A 25 13.33 -8.30 -1.34
C GLU A 25 12.43 -9.19 -2.19
N TYR A 26 13.06 -10.15 -2.88
CA TYR A 26 12.44 -11.15 -3.72
C TYR A 26 11.53 -11.97 -2.80
N TYR A 27 10.22 -11.76 -2.90
CA TYR A 27 9.25 -12.67 -2.30
C TYR A 27 9.39 -13.99 -3.07
N ASP A 28 10.19 -14.91 -2.52
CA ASP A 28 10.38 -16.23 -3.09
C ASP A 28 9.02 -16.91 -3.22
N ALA A 29 8.69 -17.30 -4.44
CA ALA A 29 7.42 -17.93 -4.74
C ALA A 29 7.51 -19.40 -4.29
N CYS A 30 7.20 -19.67 -3.01
CA CYS A 30 6.99 -21.04 -2.56
C CYS A 30 5.76 -21.61 -3.29
N SER A 31 5.99 -22.37 -4.36
CA SER A 31 4.98 -23.16 -5.04
C SER A 31 4.72 -24.45 -4.27
N ASP A 32 4.14 -24.34 -3.08
CA ASP A 32 3.61 -25.51 -2.41
C ASP A 32 2.16 -25.71 -2.83
N HIS A 33 1.95 -26.77 -3.62
CA HIS A 33 0.64 -27.20 -4.07
C HIS A 33 -0.08 -27.90 -2.90
N TYR A 34 -0.61 -27.10 -1.96
CA TYR A 34 -1.55 -27.60 -0.95
C TYR A 34 -2.95 -27.61 -1.55
N GLY A 35 -3.57 -28.79 -1.64
CA GLY A 35 -4.96 -28.96 -2.04
C GLY A 35 -5.89 -28.24 -1.06
N PHE A 36 -6.47 -27.12 -1.49
CA PHE A 36 -7.25 -26.19 -0.65
C PHE A 36 -8.62 -25.92 -1.26
N ASP A 37 -9.35 -26.96 -1.65
CA ASP A 37 -10.64 -26.81 -2.34
C ASP A 37 -11.83 -26.55 -1.41
N SER A 38 -11.66 -26.56 -0.07
CA SER A 38 -12.77 -26.44 0.89
C SER A 38 -13.07 -25.03 1.42
N TYR A 39 -12.23 -24.02 1.15
CA TYR A 39 -12.40 -22.66 1.72
C TYR A 39 -12.16 -21.56 0.68
N LYS A 40 -12.73 -21.74 -0.51
CA LYS A 40 -12.70 -20.72 -1.57
C LYS A 40 -14.01 -19.93 -1.55
N THR A 41 -13.98 -18.74 -0.95
CA THR A 41 -15.07 -17.76 -1.06
C THR A 41 -14.95 -16.98 -2.36
N ASP A 42 -16.07 -16.65 -2.99
CA ASP A 42 -16.05 -15.78 -4.17
C ASP A 42 -15.79 -14.31 -3.78
N PHE A 43 -15.39 -13.52 -4.76
CA PHE A 43 -15.00 -12.13 -4.58
C PHE A 43 -16.13 -11.25 -4.05
N LYS A 44 -17.37 -11.43 -4.52
CA LYS A 44 -18.48 -10.60 -4.09
C LYS A 44 -18.83 -10.87 -2.62
N THR A 45 -18.96 -12.14 -2.26
CA THR A 45 -19.17 -12.56 -0.87
C THR A 45 -18.05 -12.04 0.05
N SER A 46 -16.80 -11.97 -0.44
CA SER A 46 -15.72 -11.42 0.37
C SER A 46 -15.85 -9.93 0.70
N ILE A 47 -16.44 -9.15 -0.20
CA ILE A 47 -16.75 -7.73 0.06
C ILE A 47 -17.89 -7.65 1.08
N GLU A 48 -18.94 -8.45 0.91
CA GLU A 48 -20.09 -8.49 1.82
C GLU A 48 -19.68 -8.88 3.26
N HIS A 49 -18.80 -9.89 3.39
CA HIS A 49 -18.23 -10.25 4.69
C HIS A 49 -17.36 -9.14 5.29
N ALA A 50 -16.55 -8.45 4.49
CA ALA A 50 -15.76 -7.32 4.96
C ALA A 50 -16.63 -6.15 5.43
N GLU A 51 -17.72 -5.85 4.71
CA GLU A 51 -18.71 -4.85 5.11
C GLU A 51 -19.39 -5.23 6.43
N LEU A 52 -19.85 -6.48 6.56
CA LEU A 52 -20.47 -6.97 7.78
C LEU A 52 -19.48 -6.98 8.95
N ALA A 53 -18.22 -7.32 8.73
CA ALA A 53 -17.18 -7.23 9.75
C ALA A 53 -16.96 -5.78 10.23
N LEU A 54 -16.99 -4.79 9.33
CA LEU A 54 -16.95 -3.38 9.71
C LEU A 54 -18.17 -2.99 10.56
N GLN A 55 -19.37 -3.46 10.20
CA GLN A 55 -20.58 -3.21 11.00
C GLN A 55 -20.45 -3.80 12.42
N TYR A 56 -19.98 -5.05 12.54
CA TYR A 56 -19.70 -5.65 13.84
C TYR A 56 -18.67 -4.84 14.62
N PHE A 57 -17.56 -4.44 13.99
CA PHE A 57 -16.52 -3.62 14.62
C PHE A 57 -17.07 -2.30 15.17
N PHE A 58 -17.85 -1.55 14.39
CA PHE A 58 -18.45 -0.29 14.83
C PHE A 58 -19.53 -0.47 15.91
N ASN A 59 -20.13 -1.65 16.00
CA ASN A 59 -21.04 -2.03 17.08
C ASN A 59 -20.32 -2.62 18.30
N ASN A 60 -18.98 -2.54 18.36
CA ASN A 60 -18.12 -3.10 19.40
C ASN A 60 -18.20 -4.64 19.54
N GLN A 61 -18.65 -5.33 18.49
CA GLN A 61 -18.70 -6.78 18.38
C GLN A 61 -17.40 -7.30 17.74
N PHE A 62 -16.29 -7.11 18.44
CA PHE A 62 -14.95 -7.36 17.89
C PHE A 62 -14.69 -8.83 17.58
N ASP A 63 -15.24 -9.74 18.39
CA ASP A 63 -15.08 -11.18 18.19
C ASP A 63 -15.83 -11.63 16.94
N GLU A 64 -17.06 -11.18 16.75
CA GLU A 64 -17.87 -11.45 15.57
C GLU A 64 -17.22 -10.89 14.30
N ALA A 65 -16.67 -9.67 14.38
CA ALA A 65 -15.92 -9.06 13.28
C ALA A 65 -14.70 -9.90 12.87
N ARG A 66 -13.99 -10.52 13.82
CA ARG A 66 -12.86 -11.40 13.51
C ARG A 66 -13.30 -12.77 13.03
N ASN A 67 -14.32 -13.35 13.64
CA ASN A 67 -14.80 -14.70 13.34
C ASN A 67 -15.32 -14.85 11.91
N ILE A 68 -15.90 -13.79 11.33
CA ILE A 68 -16.34 -13.82 9.93
C ILE A 68 -15.17 -13.71 8.94
N LEU A 69 -14.06 -13.07 9.34
CA LEU A 69 -12.91 -12.83 8.47
C LEU A 69 -11.84 -13.92 8.52
N GLN A 70 -11.50 -14.36 9.73
CA GLN A 70 -10.38 -15.28 9.99
C GLN A 70 -10.41 -16.57 9.16
N PRO A 71 -11.56 -17.26 8.93
CA PRO A 71 -11.58 -18.51 8.19
C PRO A 71 -11.07 -18.41 6.74
N PHE A 72 -11.14 -17.22 6.14
CA PHE A 72 -10.77 -16.98 4.74
C PHE A 72 -9.56 -16.03 4.60
N ALA A 73 -8.96 -15.60 5.72
CA ALA A 73 -7.86 -14.63 5.73
C ALA A 73 -6.60 -15.11 4.99
N GLU A 74 -6.47 -16.43 4.79
CA GLU A 74 -5.35 -17.06 4.07
C GLU A 74 -5.60 -17.24 2.57
N THR A 75 -6.83 -17.06 2.08
CA THR A 75 -7.21 -17.35 0.68
C THR A 75 -7.93 -16.24 -0.05
N SER A 76 -8.50 -15.27 0.67
CA SER A 76 -9.26 -14.15 0.10
C SER A 76 -8.66 -12.83 0.56
N PHE A 77 -8.23 -11.99 -0.39
CA PHE A 77 -7.54 -10.74 -0.07
C PHE A 77 -8.42 -9.74 0.69
N TYR A 78 -9.74 -9.76 0.50
CA TYR A 78 -10.66 -8.89 1.26
C TYR A 78 -10.79 -9.33 2.72
N HIS A 79 -10.91 -10.64 2.96
CA HIS A 79 -10.92 -11.18 4.32
C HIS A 79 -9.57 -10.97 5.02
N SER A 80 -8.47 -11.21 4.28
CA SER A 80 -7.12 -10.97 4.76
C SER A 80 -6.90 -9.51 5.13
N LEU A 81 -7.34 -8.58 4.27
CA LEU A 81 -7.24 -7.15 4.53
C LEU A 81 -8.02 -6.75 5.78
N GLY A 82 -9.30 -7.13 5.90
CA GLY A 82 -10.08 -6.79 7.08
C GLY A 82 -9.48 -7.35 8.38
N TYR A 83 -8.99 -8.61 8.34
CA TYR A 83 -8.35 -9.24 9.49
C TYR A 83 -7.02 -8.57 9.86
N ALA A 84 -6.24 -8.15 8.85
CA ALA A 84 -5.03 -7.37 9.02
C ALA A 84 -5.32 -5.97 9.58
N VAL A 85 -6.39 -5.29 9.12
CA VAL A 85 -6.81 -3.97 9.63
C VAL A 85 -7.13 -4.04 11.11
N PHE A 86 -7.89 -5.03 11.57
CA PHE A 86 -8.22 -5.15 13.00
C PHE A 86 -6.99 -5.43 13.86
N SER A 87 -6.08 -6.28 13.38
CA SER A 87 -4.81 -6.53 14.07
C SER A 87 -3.89 -5.30 14.05
N PHE A 88 -3.89 -4.54 12.96
CA PHE A 88 -3.16 -3.29 12.82
C PHE A 88 -3.69 -2.23 13.80
N LEU A 89 -5.00 -2.04 13.87
CA LEU A 89 -5.62 -1.09 14.80
C LEU A 89 -5.32 -1.46 16.25
N GLU A 90 -5.44 -2.73 16.60
CA GLU A 90 -5.05 -3.24 17.92
C GLU A 90 -3.59 -2.88 18.21
N ALA A 91 -2.65 -3.29 17.35
CA ALA A 91 -1.23 -3.01 17.55
C ALA A 91 -0.89 -1.51 17.61
N MET A 92 -1.53 -0.68 16.79
CA MET A 92 -1.32 0.78 16.78
C MET A 92 -1.86 1.47 18.03
N LEU A 93 -2.97 0.98 18.60
CA LEU A 93 -3.63 1.62 19.72
C LEU A 93 -3.10 1.13 21.07
N THR A 94 -2.68 -0.14 21.16
CA THR A 94 -2.15 -0.74 22.38
C THR A 94 -0.63 -0.79 22.42
N PHE A 95 0.05 -0.63 21.27
CA PHE A 95 1.48 -0.89 21.10
C PHE A 95 1.89 -2.34 21.42
N GLU A 96 0.95 -3.29 21.35
CA GLU A 96 1.20 -4.72 21.58
C GLU A 96 1.13 -5.52 20.27
N ASN A 97 1.79 -6.68 20.24
CA ASN A 97 1.69 -7.65 19.13
C ASN A 97 1.93 -7.05 17.73
N ILE A 98 2.83 -6.07 17.63
CA ILE A 98 3.15 -5.38 16.37
C ILE A 98 3.65 -6.36 15.31
N GLU A 99 4.52 -7.30 15.70
CA GLU A 99 5.02 -8.36 14.82
C GLU A 99 3.88 -9.23 14.26
N GLY A 100 2.89 -9.59 15.10
CA GLY A 100 1.75 -10.39 14.69
C GLY A 100 0.76 -9.63 13.78
N ALA A 101 0.69 -8.31 13.89
CA ALA A 101 -0.03 -7.47 12.93
C ALA A 101 0.75 -7.34 11.61
N SER A 102 2.07 -7.15 11.69
CA SER A 102 2.98 -7.08 10.55
C SER A 102 2.92 -8.36 9.70
N ALA A 103 2.92 -9.54 10.33
CA ALA A 103 2.77 -10.83 9.65
C ALA A 103 1.45 -10.95 8.87
N LYS A 104 0.32 -10.53 9.45
CA LYS A 104 -0.99 -10.56 8.77
C LYS A 104 -1.05 -9.57 7.61
N ILE A 105 -0.45 -8.39 7.75
CA ILE A 105 -0.35 -7.42 6.66
C ILE A 105 0.50 -7.98 5.51
N LYS A 106 1.63 -8.64 5.80
CA LYS A 106 2.46 -9.29 4.78
C LYS A 106 1.68 -10.38 4.05
N LYS A 107 0.91 -11.20 4.77
CA LYS A 107 0.02 -12.19 4.15
C LYS A 107 -1.02 -11.55 3.22
N CYS A 108 -1.63 -10.45 3.65
CA CYS A 108 -2.55 -9.69 2.80
C CYS A 108 -1.87 -9.16 1.53
N ILE A 109 -0.63 -8.66 1.64
CA ILE A 109 0.16 -8.18 0.50
C ILE A 109 0.40 -9.33 -0.50
N GLU A 110 0.82 -10.51 -0.02
CA GLU A 110 1.03 -11.70 -0.86
C GLU A 110 -0.25 -12.09 -1.62
N LEU A 111 -1.39 -12.15 -0.92
CA LEU A 111 -2.67 -12.46 -1.55
C LEU A 111 -3.04 -11.43 -2.60
N CYS A 112 -2.91 -10.13 -2.30
CA CYS A 112 -3.19 -9.09 -3.28
C CYS A 112 -2.32 -9.26 -4.54
N GLN A 113 -1.03 -9.59 -4.39
CA GLN A 113 -0.14 -9.83 -5.52
C GLN A 113 -0.56 -11.04 -6.37
N LEU A 114 -1.09 -12.11 -5.75
CA LEU A 114 -1.58 -13.29 -6.46
C LEU A 114 -2.82 -12.99 -7.33
N PHE A 115 -3.71 -12.12 -6.86
CA PHE A 115 -4.95 -11.76 -7.55
C PHE A 115 -4.81 -10.55 -8.49
N ARG A 116 -3.65 -9.90 -8.52
CA ARG A 116 -3.34 -8.86 -9.50
C ARG A 116 -3.02 -9.45 -10.86
N LYS A 117 -3.29 -8.68 -11.92
CA LYS A 117 -2.90 -9.04 -13.27
C LYS A 117 -1.37 -9.06 -13.38
N LYS A 118 -0.79 -10.25 -13.57
CA LYS A 118 0.67 -10.47 -13.68
C LYS A 118 1.35 -9.78 -14.88
N ASN A 119 0.58 -9.22 -15.82
CA ASN A 119 1.10 -8.58 -17.04
C ASN A 119 1.77 -7.20 -16.84
N THR A 120 2.23 -6.86 -15.63
CA THR A 120 2.90 -5.58 -15.37
C THR A 120 4.44 -5.68 -15.40
N LEU A 121 5.02 -6.87 -15.43
CA LEU A 121 6.49 -7.03 -15.36
C LEU A 121 7.18 -7.20 -16.72
N THR A 122 6.49 -7.66 -17.77
CA THR A 122 7.09 -7.83 -19.10
C THR A 122 6.99 -6.61 -20.02
N GLU A 123 6.19 -5.59 -19.66
CA GLU A 123 6.19 -4.30 -20.38
C GLU A 123 7.28 -3.33 -19.91
N SER A 124 7.94 -3.61 -18.77
CA SER A 124 8.94 -2.74 -18.15
C SER A 124 10.29 -2.65 -18.90
N ILE A 125 10.54 -3.56 -19.84
CA ILE A 125 11.82 -3.61 -20.60
C ILE A 125 11.71 -2.87 -21.94
N THR A 126 10.51 -2.48 -22.39
CA THR A 126 10.35 -1.68 -23.61
C THR A 126 9.86 -0.28 -23.29
N SER A 127 10.79 0.65 -23.36
CA SER A 127 10.65 2.10 -23.31
C SER A 127 9.63 2.64 -24.32
N THR A 128 8.31 2.56 -24.07
CA THR A 128 7.34 3.37 -24.82
C THR A 128 6.06 3.58 -24.02
N PHE A 129 5.58 4.82 -24.07
CA PHE A 129 4.30 5.40 -23.69
C PHE A 129 3.01 4.64 -24.14
N LYS A 130 2.98 3.29 -24.12
CA LYS A 130 1.71 2.57 -24.20
C LYS A 130 0.98 2.82 -22.87
N LYS A 131 -0.11 3.59 -22.96
CA LYS A 131 -1.09 3.71 -21.88
C LYS A 131 -1.35 2.29 -21.37
N LYS A 132 -1.03 2.00 -20.10
CA LYS A 132 -1.44 0.75 -19.45
C LYS A 132 -2.92 0.54 -19.78
N ASN A 133 -3.25 -0.59 -20.41
CA ASN A 133 -4.61 -0.88 -20.86
C ASN A 133 -5.46 -1.31 -19.66
N TYR A 134 -5.80 -0.35 -18.81
CA TYR A 134 -6.62 -0.53 -17.61
C TYR A 134 -8.07 -0.95 -17.92
N SER A 135 -8.53 -0.75 -19.16
CA SER A 135 -9.87 -1.15 -19.61
C SER A 135 -10.12 -2.66 -19.57
N GLN A 136 -9.06 -3.48 -19.53
CA GLN A 136 -9.15 -4.95 -19.50
C GLN A 136 -8.94 -5.55 -18.10
N LEU A 137 -9.03 -4.73 -17.04
CA LEU A 137 -8.98 -5.24 -15.67
C LEU A 137 -10.38 -5.66 -15.22
N THR A 138 -10.45 -6.82 -14.59
CA THR A 138 -11.63 -7.28 -13.86
C THR A 138 -11.83 -6.45 -12.58
N ASP A 139 -13.04 -6.46 -12.01
CA ASP A 139 -13.28 -5.80 -10.72
C ASP A 139 -12.35 -6.37 -9.65
N GLN A 140 -12.20 -7.69 -9.59
CA GLN A 140 -11.34 -8.37 -8.63
C GLN A 140 -9.87 -7.93 -8.74
N GLU A 141 -9.32 -7.81 -9.96
CA GLU A 141 -7.96 -7.31 -10.17
C GLU A 141 -7.81 -5.84 -9.76
N CYS A 142 -8.82 -4.99 -10.05
CA CYS A 142 -8.82 -3.60 -9.61
C CYS A 142 -8.77 -3.52 -8.08
N HIS A 143 -9.63 -4.28 -7.40
CA HIS A 143 -9.69 -4.29 -5.94
C HIS A 143 -8.41 -4.86 -5.32
N ALA A 144 -7.76 -5.84 -5.94
CA ALA A 144 -6.46 -6.34 -5.48
C ALA A 144 -5.36 -5.26 -5.56
N GLU A 145 -5.35 -4.41 -6.60
CA GLU A 145 -4.45 -3.24 -6.66
C GLU A 145 -4.71 -2.24 -5.52
N LEU A 146 -5.99 -1.99 -5.22
CA LEU A 146 -6.39 -1.08 -4.15
C LEU A 146 -6.03 -1.62 -2.76
N CYS A 147 -6.40 -2.86 -2.47
CA CYS A 147 -6.09 -3.53 -1.19
C CYS A 147 -4.58 -3.63 -0.95
N LEU A 148 -3.78 -3.83 -2.02
CA LEU A 148 -2.33 -3.79 -1.93
C LEU A 148 -1.82 -2.42 -1.48
N ALA A 149 -2.36 -1.33 -2.05
CA ALA A 149 -1.96 0.03 -1.66
C ALA A 149 -2.31 0.32 -0.19
N GLU A 150 -3.46 -0.13 0.29
CA GLU A 150 -3.89 0.00 1.69
C GLU A 150 -3.01 -0.83 2.64
N ALA A 151 -2.74 -2.09 2.30
CA ALA A 151 -1.89 -2.96 3.10
C ALA A 151 -0.44 -2.43 3.18
N LEU A 152 0.11 -1.90 2.08
CA LEU A 152 1.41 -1.24 2.07
C LEU A 152 1.46 0.00 2.96
N LEU A 153 0.35 0.76 3.06
CA LEU A 153 0.26 1.91 3.97
C LEU A 153 0.35 1.46 5.42
N MET A 154 -0.46 0.47 5.82
CA MET A 154 -0.43 -0.09 7.17
C MET A 154 0.96 -0.65 7.50
N ASN A 155 1.57 -1.36 6.55
CA ASN A 155 2.93 -1.90 6.71
C ASN A 155 3.97 -0.79 6.92
N ALA A 156 3.87 0.32 6.17
CA ALA A 156 4.75 1.47 6.34
C ALA A 156 4.60 2.11 7.72
N LEU A 157 3.37 2.23 8.22
CA LEU A 157 3.08 2.77 9.55
C LEU A 157 3.66 1.89 10.66
N LEU A 158 3.49 0.56 10.58
CA LEU A 158 4.13 -0.35 11.53
C LEU A 158 5.66 -0.28 11.45
N THR A 159 6.23 -0.16 10.26
CA THR A 159 7.70 -0.04 10.09
C THR A 159 8.26 1.14 10.87
N PHE A 160 7.54 2.27 10.93
CA PHE A 160 7.95 3.45 11.70
C PHE A 160 7.88 3.24 13.21
N ILE A 161 7.04 2.33 13.69
CA ILE A 161 6.88 2.03 15.13
C ILE A 161 7.83 0.92 15.56
N GLU A 162 8.05 -0.08 14.72
CA GLU A 162 8.98 -1.18 14.99
C GLU A 162 10.45 -0.72 15.05
N ASN A 163 10.79 0.34 14.31
CA ASN A 163 12.19 0.73 14.10
C ASN A 163 12.42 2.21 14.44
N ASP A 164 13.07 2.47 15.57
CA ASP A 164 13.45 3.83 16.00
C ASP A 164 14.71 4.38 15.31
N ASN A 165 15.24 3.67 14.31
CA ASN A 165 16.48 4.03 13.64
C ASN A 165 16.24 4.62 12.23
N LEU A 166 17.29 5.23 11.67
CA LEU A 166 17.24 5.86 10.35
C LEU A 166 16.86 4.88 9.23
N SER A 167 17.22 3.59 9.35
CA SER A 167 16.86 2.56 8.38
C SER A 167 15.34 2.33 8.35
N GLY A 168 14.70 2.27 9.52
CA GLY A 168 13.24 2.23 9.67
C GLY A 168 12.55 3.41 9.00
N LEU A 169 13.06 4.62 9.23
CA LEU A 169 12.55 5.84 8.60
C LEU A 169 12.66 5.81 7.07
N ILE A 170 13.79 5.35 6.53
CA ILE A 170 14.00 5.25 5.08
C ILE A 170 13.06 4.19 4.48
N ARG A 171 13.03 2.99 5.05
CA ARG A 171 12.18 1.87 4.59
C ARG A 171 10.70 2.24 4.64
N GLY A 172 10.25 2.80 5.75
CA GLY A 172 8.88 3.28 5.90
C GLY A 172 8.54 4.36 4.86
N SER A 173 9.43 5.34 4.65
CA SER A 173 9.23 6.40 3.65
C SER A 173 9.12 5.86 2.22
N LEU A 174 9.92 4.84 1.87
CA LEU A 174 9.87 4.20 0.56
C LEU A 174 8.56 3.42 0.36
N LYS A 175 8.08 2.72 1.40
CA LYS A 175 6.76 2.07 1.38
C LYS A 175 5.61 3.09 1.25
N VAL A 176 5.68 4.23 1.94
CA VAL A 176 4.71 5.33 1.77
C VAL A 176 4.68 5.83 0.32
N ARG A 177 5.84 5.99 -0.32
CA ARG A 177 5.92 6.39 -1.74
C ARG A 177 5.29 5.35 -2.66
N GLN A 178 5.53 4.07 -2.41
CA GLN A 178 4.95 2.96 -3.18
C GLN A 178 3.43 2.93 -3.03
N CYS A 179 2.93 3.05 -1.79
CA CYS A 179 1.51 3.16 -1.48
C CYS A 179 0.85 4.33 -2.25
N TYR A 180 1.43 5.53 -2.20
CA TYR A 180 0.91 6.68 -2.94
C TYR A 180 0.84 6.41 -4.45
N SER A 181 1.89 5.81 -5.02
CA SER A 181 1.91 5.39 -6.43
C SER A 181 0.78 4.41 -6.75
N GLY A 182 0.50 3.46 -5.85
CA GLY A 182 -0.61 2.51 -5.96
C GLY A 182 -1.97 3.22 -6.01
N PHE A 183 -2.25 4.14 -5.09
CA PHE A 183 -3.48 4.93 -5.11
C PHE A 183 -3.60 5.80 -6.37
N ARG A 184 -2.50 6.37 -6.87
CA ARG A 184 -2.49 7.11 -8.14
C ARG A 184 -2.80 6.19 -9.33
N ALA A 185 -2.31 4.95 -9.34
CA ALA A 185 -2.65 3.98 -10.37
C ALA A 185 -4.15 3.64 -10.32
N CYS A 186 -4.70 3.41 -9.12
CA CYS A 186 -6.13 3.16 -8.95
C CYS A 186 -7.01 4.34 -9.39
N GLU A 187 -6.57 5.58 -9.15
CA GLU A 187 -7.23 6.79 -9.69
C GLU A 187 -7.24 6.80 -11.23
N GLN A 188 -6.16 6.34 -11.88
CA GLN A 188 -6.13 6.22 -13.34
C GLN A 188 -7.05 5.10 -13.84
N ILE A 189 -7.09 3.95 -13.16
CA ILE A 189 -8.02 2.85 -13.47
C ILE A 189 -9.46 3.37 -13.43
N MET A 190 -9.82 4.10 -12.36
CA MET A 190 -11.15 4.69 -12.19
C MET A 190 -11.55 5.61 -13.36
N LYS A 191 -10.59 6.39 -13.90
CA LYS A 191 -10.81 7.32 -15.01
C LYS A 191 -10.84 6.68 -16.39
N SER A 192 -10.22 5.52 -16.56
CA SER A 192 -9.96 4.92 -17.88
C SER A 192 -10.78 3.68 -18.18
N ARG A 193 -11.37 3.05 -17.15
CA ARG A 193 -12.25 1.90 -17.27
C ARG A 193 -13.71 2.33 -17.28
N GLU A 194 -14.54 1.66 -18.07
CA GLU A 194 -15.99 1.77 -17.97
C GLU A 194 -16.48 0.96 -16.78
N TRP A 195 -17.14 1.63 -15.83
CA TRP A 195 -17.65 1.00 -14.62
C TRP A 195 -19.14 0.76 -14.76
N ILE A 196 -19.56 -0.47 -14.49
CA ILE A 196 -20.97 -0.83 -14.39
C ILE A 196 -21.42 -0.46 -12.97
N PHE A 197 -22.16 0.63 -12.86
CA PHE A 197 -22.83 1.00 -11.62
C PHE A 197 -24.16 0.26 -11.56
N ASP A 198 -24.28 -0.68 -10.63
CA ASP A 198 -25.55 -1.39 -10.43
C ASP A 198 -26.57 -0.45 -9.79
N VAL A 199 -27.72 -0.29 -10.43
CA VAL A 199 -28.79 0.65 -10.00
C VAL A 199 -29.76 -0.05 -9.02
N VAL A 200 -29.62 -1.36 -8.83
CA VAL A 200 -30.41 -2.14 -7.87
C VAL A 200 -29.89 -1.87 -6.45
N LYS A 201 -30.80 -1.49 -5.56
CA LYS A 201 -30.59 -0.37 -4.62
C LYS A 201 -30.12 -0.73 -3.20
N ASP A 202 -29.76 -1.98 -2.91
CA ASP A 202 -29.57 -2.41 -1.52
C ASP A 202 -28.16 -2.94 -1.17
N SER A 203 -27.22 -3.03 -2.12
CA SER A 203 -25.82 -3.37 -1.85
C SER A 203 -24.89 -2.50 -2.69
N ALA A 204 -23.84 -1.94 -2.07
CA ALA A 204 -22.87 -1.14 -2.79
C ALA A 204 -22.13 -2.01 -3.82
N SER A 205 -22.19 -1.60 -5.09
CA SER A 205 -21.51 -2.33 -6.17
C SER A 205 -19.99 -2.34 -5.94
N ALA A 206 -19.28 -3.31 -6.52
CA ALA A 206 -17.81 -3.34 -6.50
C ALA A 206 -17.23 -1.98 -6.97
N SER A 207 -17.82 -1.37 -7.99
CA SER A 207 -17.42 -0.04 -8.47
C SER A 207 -17.50 1.06 -7.41
N THR A 208 -18.54 1.01 -6.56
CA THR A 208 -18.74 1.96 -5.45
C THR A 208 -17.67 1.79 -4.39
N HIS A 209 -17.42 0.54 -3.95
CA HIS A 209 -16.38 0.23 -2.97
C HIS A 209 -14.97 0.59 -3.47
N PHE A 210 -14.69 0.31 -4.75
CA PHE A 210 -13.44 0.71 -5.37
C PHE A 210 -13.27 2.23 -5.35
N ALA A 211 -14.27 2.97 -5.85
CA ALA A 211 -14.24 4.43 -5.88
C ALA A 211 -14.06 5.01 -4.48
N SER A 212 -14.79 4.50 -3.47
CA SER A 212 -14.67 4.97 -2.09
C SER A 212 -13.26 4.76 -1.54
N GLY A 213 -12.65 3.58 -1.75
CA GLY A 213 -11.29 3.33 -1.28
C GLY A 213 -10.23 4.18 -2.00
N VAL A 214 -10.38 4.40 -3.31
CA VAL A 214 -9.50 5.30 -4.07
C VAL A 214 -9.56 6.73 -3.53
N TYR A 215 -10.76 7.27 -3.35
CA TYR A 215 -10.93 8.63 -2.80
C TYR A 215 -10.46 8.72 -1.36
N MET A 216 -10.73 7.70 -0.53
CA MET A 216 -10.23 7.62 0.84
C MET A 216 -8.69 7.69 0.87
N GLY A 217 -8.01 6.86 0.08
CA GLY A 217 -6.55 6.85 0.02
C GLY A 217 -5.96 8.19 -0.45
N ILE A 218 -6.41 8.70 -1.60
CA ILE A 218 -5.94 9.99 -2.13
C ILE A 218 -6.25 11.14 -1.16
N GLY A 219 -7.44 11.13 -0.54
CA GLY A 219 -7.86 12.10 0.46
C GLY A 219 -6.97 12.06 1.69
N THR A 220 -6.64 10.87 2.19
CA THR A 220 -5.74 10.67 3.33
C THR A 220 -4.36 11.25 3.05
N PHE A 221 -3.78 10.99 1.87
CA PHE A 221 -2.50 11.60 1.48
C PHE A 221 -2.56 13.12 1.35
N ASN A 222 -3.63 13.65 0.76
CA ASN A 222 -3.83 15.09 0.67
C ASN A 222 -3.93 15.74 2.06
N LEU A 223 -4.57 15.06 3.01
CA LEU A 223 -4.67 15.49 4.40
C LEU A 223 -3.30 15.43 5.09
N MET A 224 -2.59 14.30 5.00
CA MET A 224 -1.23 14.14 5.55
C MET A 224 -0.29 15.25 5.06
N ILE A 225 -0.27 15.51 3.75
CA ILE A 225 0.55 16.58 3.16
C ILE A 225 0.16 17.96 3.70
N SER A 226 -1.13 18.19 3.96
CA SER A 226 -1.61 19.49 4.45
C SER A 226 -1.29 19.71 5.94
N ILE A 227 -1.05 18.63 6.71
CA ILE A 227 -0.66 18.68 8.12
C ILE A 227 0.87 18.87 8.28
N LEU A 228 1.67 18.55 7.27
CA LEU A 228 3.13 18.70 7.35
C LEU A 228 3.53 20.15 7.66
N PRO A 229 4.23 20.40 8.78
CA PRO A 229 4.78 21.72 9.08
C PRO A 229 5.64 22.21 7.92
N GLY A 230 5.51 23.47 7.52
CA GLY A 230 6.25 24.03 6.37
C GLY A 230 7.78 23.87 6.45
N ARG A 231 8.32 23.61 7.65
CA ARG A 231 9.73 23.32 7.91
C ARG A 231 10.17 21.93 7.41
N ILE A 232 9.31 20.91 7.49
CA ILE A 232 9.59 19.55 7.00
C ILE A 232 9.58 19.51 5.46
N LEU A 233 8.71 20.30 4.82
CA LEU A 233 8.71 20.46 3.36
C LEU A 233 10.02 21.07 2.82
N ASN A 234 10.72 21.87 3.62
CA ASN A 234 12.01 22.46 3.25
C ASN A 234 13.17 21.49 3.50
N ILE A 235 13.09 20.66 4.54
CA ILE A 235 14.07 19.61 4.83
C ILE A 235 14.03 18.50 3.77
N LEU A 236 12.83 18.07 3.35
CA LEU A 236 12.68 17.12 2.23
C LEU A 236 13.28 17.64 0.92
N LYS A 237 13.20 18.95 0.65
CA LYS A 237 13.87 19.57 -0.51
C LYS A 237 15.39 19.59 -0.37
N PHE A 238 15.91 19.73 0.85
CA PHE A 238 17.33 19.86 1.15
C PHE A 238 18.08 18.52 1.17
N ILE A 239 17.42 17.42 1.58
CA ILE A 239 18.01 16.08 1.70
C ILE A 239 18.19 15.35 0.35
N GLY A 240 17.69 15.89 -0.77
CA GLY A 240 17.90 15.28 -2.09
C GLY A 240 16.67 14.58 -2.69
N PHE A 241 15.45 15.01 -2.35
CA PHE A 241 14.28 14.78 -3.20
C PHE A 241 14.29 15.63 -4.49
N THR A 242 15.48 16.00 -4.99
CA THR A 242 15.72 16.63 -6.29
C THR A 242 15.82 15.61 -7.43
N GLY A 243 15.52 14.33 -7.19
CA GLY A 243 15.55 13.26 -8.21
C GLY A 243 14.19 12.65 -8.60
N SER A 244 13.13 12.77 -7.80
CA SER A 244 11.84 12.16 -8.16
C SER A 244 10.86 13.18 -8.71
N LYS A 245 10.72 13.19 -10.04
CA LYS A 245 9.78 14.03 -10.79
C LYS A 245 8.32 13.91 -10.30
N GLY A 246 8.00 12.84 -9.56
CA GLY A 246 6.69 12.61 -8.95
C GLY A 246 6.35 13.58 -7.83
N LEU A 247 7.22 13.77 -6.83
CA LEU A 247 6.89 14.58 -5.65
C LEU A 247 6.95 16.09 -5.95
N ALA A 248 7.85 16.50 -6.84
CA ALA A 248 7.89 17.88 -7.37
C ALA A 248 6.62 18.23 -8.16
N ARG A 249 6.03 17.29 -8.89
CA ARG A 249 4.74 17.50 -9.59
C ARG A 249 3.61 17.75 -8.61
N LEU A 250 3.56 17.02 -7.50
CA LEU A 250 2.52 17.16 -6.47
C LEU A 250 2.59 18.50 -5.74
N LEU A 251 3.80 18.98 -5.46
CA LEU A 251 3.99 20.28 -4.83
C LEU A 251 3.67 21.46 -5.79
N ASN A 252 3.87 21.28 -7.09
CA ASN A 252 3.55 22.30 -8.09
C ASN A 252 2.07 22.30 -8.53
N THR A 253 1.30 21.24 -8.27
CA THR A 253 -0.14 21.22 -8.63
C THR A 253 -1.02 22.02 -7.65
N LYS A 254 -0.54 22.33 -6.44
CA LYS A 254 -1.26 23.19 -5.47
C LYS A 254 -0.89 24.68 -5.59
N ARG A 255 -0.10 25.09 -6.59
CA ARG A 255 0.36 26.48 -6.73
C ARG A 255 -0.26 27.24 -7.91
N ASN A 256 -1.31 26.70 -8.53
CA ASN A 256 -2.18 27.40 -9.46
C ASN A 256 -3.64 27.28 -9.02
#